data_AF-A0A1I1YBZ1-F1
#
_entry.id   AF-A0A1I1YBZ1-F1
#
_cell.length_a   1.000
_cell.length_b   1.000
_cell.length_c   1.000
_cell.angle_alpha   90.00
_cell.angle_beta   90.00
_cell.angle_gamma   90.00
#
_symmetry.space_group_name_H-M   'P 1'
#
loop_
_entity.id
_entity.type
_entity.pdbx_description
1 polymer ?
#
loop_
_entity_poly.entity_id
_entity_poly.type
_entity_poly.pdbx_seq_one_letter_code
_entity_poly.pdbx_strand_id
1 'polypeptide(L)'
;MVSDIIKRDFDCFDKGKFSWRAWSAPVLFSPAEIRKRLDVLRLEGRKITDLKLVGLNYCLSYYHLESLLLKEPDESGNNVQSVDLETPIGICAEIDEPMLIRFEDGDVLEIMEETDGEHRISMNRIPWDIKAGTNLPNIDASIFFKDCIGRTIKTVELHTSDLSEREDYFQPWNPEAKQSSFVKYIVLRLDDGYGLRFSGWLDFCIVDYIDCSNNYVKKTFKEVAPAFYDLDELIEDLLSNE
;
A
#
# COMPACT_ATOMS: atom_id res chain seq x y z
N MET A 1 13.58 38.21 -8.01
CA MET A 1 13.93 37.31 -6.88
C MET A 1 13.97 35.92 -7.44
N VAL A 2 15.17 35.34 -7.49
CA VAL A 2 15.38 33.97 -7.97
C VAL A 2 14.76 33.05 -6.94
N SER A 3 13.80 32.23 -7.36
CA SER A 3 13.24 31.17 -6.53
C SER A 3 14.36 30.18 -6.24
N ASP A 4 14.81 30.13 -4.99
CA ASP A 4 15.59 29.01 -4.51
C ASP A 4 14.68 27.78 -4.54
N ILE A 5 14.70 27.07 -5.67
CA ILE A 5 14.21 25.70 -5.77
C ILE A 5 15.09 24.94 -4.77
N ILE A 6 14.52 24.61 -3.61
CA ILE A 6 15.09 23.57 -2.75
C ILE A 6 15.22 22.36 -3.65
N LYS A 7 16.44 22.03 -4.07
CA LYS A 7 16.69 20.76 -4.75
C LYS A 7 16.21 19.68 -3.79
N ARG A 8 15.20 18.94 -4.20
CA ARG A 8 14.80 17.73 -3.49
C ARG A 8 15.97 16.78 -3.60
N ASP A 9 16.68 16.58 -2.49
CA ASP A 9 17.75 15.58 -2.39
C ASP A 9 17.08 14.21 -2.28
N PHE A 10 16.70 13.66 -3.43
CA PHE A 10 16.31 12.26 -3.56
C PHE A 10 17.49 11.36 -3.21
N ASP A 11 17.17 10.17 -2.71
CA ASP A 11 18.18 9.14 -2.52
C ASP A 11 18.69 8.63 -3.87
N CYS A 12 19.92 8.09 -3.87
CA CYS A 12 20.58 7.60 -5.07
C CYS A 12 20.18 6.15 -5.35
N PHE A 13 19.22 5.96 -6.27
CA PHE A 13 18.77 4.66 -6.74
C PHE A 13 19.50 4.25 -8.03
N ASP A 14 20.14 3.08 -8.04
CA ASP A 14 20.84 2.59 -9.24
C ASP A 14 19.87 2.43 -10.42
N LYS A 15 20.18 3.09 -11.54
CA LYS A 15 19.35 3.11 -12.76
C LYS A 15 17.88 3.49 -12.52
N GLY A 16 17.60 4.26 -11.45
CA GLY A 16 16.24 4.64 -11.07
C GLY A 16 15.37 3.46 -10.62
N LYS A 17 15.96 2.37 -10.13
CA LYS A 17 15.25 1.23 -9.54
C LYS A 17 15.24 1.30 -8.03
N PHE A 18 14.09 1.03 -7.42
CA PHE A 18 13.97 1.01 -5.97
C PHE A 18 14.93 -0.01 -5.35
N SER A 19 15.50 0.35 -4.21
CA SER A 19 16.29 -0.54 -3.37
C SER A 19 16.15 -0.09 -1.93
N TRP A 20 15.72 -1.01 -1.06
CA TRP A 20 15.57 -0.74 0.38
C TRP A 20 16.87 -0.25 1.02
N ARG A 21 18.03 -0.67 0.51
CA ARG A 21 19.36 -0.25 0.99
C ARG A 21 19.70 1.19 0.63
N ALA A 22 19.17 1.68 -0.48
CA ALA A 22 19.39 3.04 -0.96
C ALA A 22 18.43 4.04 -0.29
N TRP A 23 17.28 3.56 0.20
CA TRP A 23 16.27 4.39 0.81
C TRP A 23 16.67 4.81 2.24
N SER A 24 16.92 6.10 2.42
CA SER A 24 17.39 6.73 3.66
C SER A 24 16.29 6.97 4.69
N ALA A 25 15.08 6.46 4.46
CA ALA A 25 14.01 6.52 5.45
C ALA A 25 14.50 5.91 6.78
N PRO A 26 14.21 6.58 7.91
CA PRO A 26 14.55 6.04 9.21
C PRO A 26 13.76 4.76 9.45
N VAL A 27 14.41 3.81 10.10
CA VAL A 27 13.79 2.61 10.64
C VAL A 27 13.17 2.95 11.99
N LEU A 28 11.85 2.75 12.13
CA LEU A 28 11.07 3.18 13.29
C LEU A 28 10.35 1.98 13.89
N PHE A 29 10.48 1.81 15.21
CA PHE A 29 9.86 0.69 15.94
C PHE A 29 8.85 1.16 16.98
N SER A 30 9.21 2.16 17.79
CA SER A 30 8.33 2.56 18.89
C SER A 30 7.15 3.41 18.43
N PRO A 31 5.98 3.27 19.07
CA PRO A 31 4.86 4.18 18.86
C PRO A 31 5.24 5.66 19.03
N ALA A 32 6.14 5.98 19.96
CA ALA A 32 6.61 7.34 20.19
C ALA A 32 7.48 7.88 19.04
N GLU A 33 8.40 7.08 18.50
CA GLU A 33 9.21 7.44 17.34
C GLU A 33 8.36 7.63 16.09
N ILE A 34 7.41 6.72 15.86
CA ILE A 34 6.51 6.76 14.71
C ILE A 34 5.59 7.98 14.82
N ARG A 35 5.00 8.24 16.00
CA ARG A 35 4.19 9.45 16.22
C ARG A 35 4.99 10.71 15.95
N LYS A 36 6.20 10.84 16.53
CA LYS A 36 7.09 11.98 16.31
C LYS A 36 7.42 12.15 14.82
N ARG A 37 7.62 11.05 14.09
CA ARG A 37 7.86 11.11 12.65
C ARG A 37 6.65 11.67 11.91
N LEU A 38 5.46 11.15 12.16
CA LEU A 38 4.22 11.59 11.53
C LEU A 38 3.93 13.07 11.80
N ASP A 39 4.18 13.55 13.03
CA ASP A 39 4.01 14.96 13.42
C ASP A 39 4.93 15.89 12.62
N VAL A 40 6.18 15.47 12.36
CA VAL A 40 7.15 16.23 11.56
C VAL A 40 6.73 16.35 10.10
N LEU A 41 6.09 15.31 9.55
CA LEU A 41 5.67 15.28 8.14
C LEU A 41 4.47 16.20 7.85
N ARG A 42 3.70 16.58 8.89
CA ARG A 42 2.54 17.50 8.79
C ARG A 42 1.57 17.05 7.68
N LEU A 43 1.10 15.82 7.78
CA LEU A 43 0.23 15.20 6.77
C LEU A 43 -1.21 15.72 6.83
N GLU A 44 -1.70 16.10 8.01
CA GLU A 44 -3.04 16.67 8.18
C GLU A 44 -3.20 17.98 7.40
N GLY A 45 -4.31 18.10 6.67
CA GLY A 45 -4.59 19.22 5.77
C GLY A 45 -4.01 19.06 4.36
N ARG A 46 -3.20 18.02 4.09
CA ARG A 46 -2.67 17.78 2.74
C ARG A 46 -3.69 17.04 1.89
N LYS A 47 -3.84 17.51 0.65
CA LYS A 47 -4.72 16.91 -0.35
C LYS A 47 -3.97 15.94 -1.23
N ILE A 48 -4.46 14.71 -1.35
CA ILE A 48 -3.88 13.66 -2.19
C ILE A 48 -4.21 13.96 -3.65
N THR A 49 -3.21 13.91 -4.52
CA THR A 49 -3.36 14.14 -5.96
C THR A 49 -3.05 12.92 -6.80
N ASP A 50 -2.28 11.97 -6.26
CA ASP A 50 -1.81 10.81 -6.99
C ASP A 50 -1.32 9.74 -6.00
N LEU A 51 -1.45 8.47 -6.34
CA LEU A 51 -0.93 7.34 -5.54
C LEU A 51 -0.13 6.41 -6.46
N LYS A 52 0.89 5.75 -5.91
CA LYS A 52 1.71 4.78 -6.66
C LYS A 52 2.14 3.64 -5.75
N LEU A 53 1.99 2.41 -6.24
CA LEU A 53 2.72 1.26 -5.70
C LEU A 53 4.02 1.14 -6.48
N VAL A 54 5.15 1.07 -5.79
CA VAL A 54 6.46 0.93 -6.45
C VAL A 54 6.62 -0.49 -7.01
N GLY A 55 6.22 -1.49 -6.22
CA GLY A 55 6.26 -2.91 -6.57
C GLY A 55 4.88 -3.52 -6.87
N LEU A 56 4.84 -4.85 -6.86
CA LEU A 56 3.67 -5.69 -7.13
C LEU A 56 2.59 -5.56 -6.05
N ASN A 57 1.31 -5.63 -6.42
CA ASN A 57 0.23 -5.92 -5.49
C ASN A 57 -0.06 -7.43 -5.46
N TYR A 58 0.35 -8.10 -4.39
CA TYR A 58 0.19 -9.56 -4.22
C TYR A 58 -1.27 -9.98 -4.02
N CYS A 59 -2.13 -9.12 -3.46
CA CYS A 59 -3.57 -9.38 -3.34
C CYS A 59 -4.27 -9.51 -4.70
N LEU A 60 -3.65 -9.05 -5.79
CA LEU A 60 -4.19 -9.12 -7.15
C LEU A 60 -3.25 -9.88 -8.10
N SER A 61 -2.45 -10.79 -7.54
CA SER A 61 -1.66 -11.74 -8.32
C SER A 61 -2.56 -12.77 -9.01
N TYR A 62 -2.03 -13.41 -10.07
CA TYR A 62 -2.72 -14.47 -10.81
C TYR A 62 -3.34 -15.52 -9.88
N TYR A 63 -2.52 -16.12 -9.00
CA TYR A 63 -2.97 -17.19 -8.11
C TYR A 63 -4.11 -16.78 -7.18
N HIS A 64 -4.12 -15.51 -6.74
CA HIS A 64 -5.20 -15.01 -5.92
C HIS A 64 -6.48 -14.83 -6.73
N LEU A 65 -6.38 -14.24 -7.92
CA LEU A 65 -7.53 -13.98 -8.79
C LEU A 65 -8.11 -15.25 -9.40
N GLU A 66 -7.29 -16.26 -9.71
CA GLU A 66 -7.73 -17.58 -10.15
C GLU A 66 -8.73 -18.18 -9.15
N SER A 67 -8.37 -18.18 -7.87
CA SER A 67 -9.23 -18.70 -6.80
C SER A 67 -10.51 -17.88 -6.56
N LEU A 68 -10.51 -16.60 -6.92
CA LEU A 68 -11.62 -15.68 -6.64
C LEU A 68 -12.60 -15.50 -7.81
N LEU A 69 -12.08 -15.53 -9.03
CA LEU A 69 -12.83 -15.12 -10.22
C LEU A 69 -13.29 -16.30 -11.07
N LEU A 70 -12.62 -17.46 -10.99
CA LEU A 70 -13.03 -18.62 -11.75
C LEU A 70 -14.24 -19.29 -11.10
N LYS A 71 -15.32 -19.43 -11.86
CA LYS A 71 -16.50 -20.18 -11.43
C LYS A 71 -16.24 -21.68 -11.51
N GLU A 72 -16.72 -22.43 -10.52
CA GLU A 72 -16.78 -23.88 -10.63
C GLU A 72 -17.66 -24.29 -11.82
N PRO A 73 -17.39 -25.46 -12.45
CA PRO A 73 -18.22 -25.99 -13.52
C PRO A 73 -19.68 -26.09 -13.08
N ASP A 74 -20.60 -25.77 -13.98
CA ASP A 74 -22.01 -25.99 -13.69
C ASP A 74 -22.35 -27.50 -13.60
N GLU A 75 -23.48 -27.84 -12.96
CA GLU A 75 -23.94 -29.23 -12.81
C GLU A 75 -24.18 -29.96 -14.16
N SER A 76 -24.16 -29.22 -15.28
CA SER A 76 -24.34 -29.76 -16.62
C SER A 76 -23.04 -30.26 -17.26
N GLY A 77 -21.90 -30.08 -16.58
CA GLY A 77 -20.60 -30.57 -17.03
C GLY A 77 -20.04 -29.80 -18.23
N ASN A 78 -20.59 -28.64 -18.55
CA ASN A 78 -20.03 -27.75 -19.57
C ASN A 78 -18.95 -26.88 -18.93
N ASN A 79 -17.68 -27.22 -19.18
CA ASN A 79 -16.52 -26.46 -18.75
C ASN A 79 -16.35 -25.16 -19.57
N VAL A 80 -17.27 -24.21 -19.44
CA VAL A 80 -16.97 -22.84 -19.87
C VAL A 80 -16.46 -22.09 -18.65
N GLN A 81 -15.15 -22.15 -18.43
CA GLN A 81 -14.51 -21.24 -17.49
C GLN A 81 -14.87 -19.81 -17.91
N SER A 82 -15.33 -19.03 -16.94
CA SER A 82 -15.66 -17.63 -17.13
C SER A 82 -15.21 -16.85 -15.91
N VAL A 83 -14.72 -15.64 -16.17
CA VAL A 83 -14.32 -14.69 -15.13
C VAL A 83 -15.57 -14.02 -14.57
N ASP A 84 -15.82 -14.16 -13.27
CA ASP A 84 -16.92 -13.45 -12.61
C ASP A 84 -16.57 -11.97 -12.37
N LEU A 85 -17.08 -11.12 -13.26
CA LEU A 85 -16.85 -9.68 -13.18
C LEU A 85 -17.55 -9.02 -11.99
N GLU A 86 -18.55 -9.68 -11.38
CA GLU A 86 -19.32 -9.12 -10.27
C GLU A 86 -18.79 -9.57 -8.90
N THR A 87 -17.76 -10.43 -8.86
CA THR A 87 -17.10 -10.83 -7.62
C THR A 87 -16.61 -9.61 -6.84
N PRO A 88 -17.00 -9.45 -5.56
CA PRO A 88 -16.51 -8.37 -4.72
C PRO A 88 -15.03 -8.56 -4.37
N ILE A 89 -14.19 -7.61 -4.77
CA ILE A 89 -12.75 -7.53 -4.49
C ILE A 89 -12.51 -6.42 -3.46
N GLY A 90 -11.71 -6.70 -2.43
CA GLY A 90 -11.26 -5.69 -1.49
C GLY A 90 -10.32 -4.69 -2.15
N ILE A 91 -10.50 -3.40 -1.86
CA ILE A 91 -9.53 -2.38 -2.26
C ILE A 91 -8.37 -2.42 -1.27
N CYS A 92 -7.47 -3.36 -1.52
CA CYS A 92 -6.33 -3.70 -0.69
C CYS A 92 -5.11 -3.96 -1.57
N ALA A 93 -3.94 -3.57 -1.07
CA ALA A 93 -2.67 -3.90 -1.67
C ALA A 93 -1.69 -4.47 -0.65
N GLU A 94 -1.23 -5.69 -0.90
CA GLU A 94 -0.08 -6.29 -0.22
C GLU A 94 1.15 -5.98 -1.06
N ILE A 95 2.15 -5.31 -0.48
CA ILE A 95 3.32 -4.77 -1.17
C ILE A 95 4.62 -5.07 -0.42
N ASP A 96 5.68 -5.35 -1.18
CA ASP A 96 7.07 -5.56 -0.72
C ASP A 96 7.99 -4.37 -1.06
N GLU A 97 7.43 -3.32 -1.65
CA GLU A 97 8.09 -2.04 -1.92
C GLU A 97 7.13 -0.89 -1.54
N PRO A 98 7.63 0.32 -1.23
CA PRO A 98 6.83 1.37 -0.63
C PRO A 98 5.64 1.82 -1.47
N MET A 99 4.61 2.32 -0.79
CA MET A 99 3.60 3.15 -1.41
C MET A 99 4.07 4.61 -1.43
N LEU A 100 3.87 5.29 -2.56
CA LEU A 100 4.07 6.72 -2.71
C LEU A 100 2.72 7.44 -2.77
N ILE A 101 2.57 8.54 -2.04
CA ILE A 101 1.38 9.40 -2.07
C ILE A 101 1.81 10.82 -2.39
N ARG A 102 1.38 11.35 -3.53
CA ARG A 102 1.65 12.73 -3.93
C ARG A 102 0.59 13.66 -3.37
N PHE A 103 1.03 14.80 -2.87
CA PHE A 103 0.15 15.87 -2.41
C PHE A 103 0.06 17.04 -3.39
N GLU A 104 -0.90 17.94 -3.17
CA GLU A 104 -1.14 19.13 -4.00
C GLU A 104 0.03 20.13 -4.02
N ASP A 105 0.82 20.19 -2.94
CA ASP A 105 2.08 20.95 -2.87
C ASP A 105 3.24 20.26 -3.61
N GLY A 106 2.98 19.10 -4.20
CA GLY A 106 3.91 18.29 -4.94
C GLY A 106 4.81 17.42 -4.07
N ASP A 107 4.74 17.50 -2.73
CA ASP A 107 5.49 16.58 -1.86
C ASP A 107 4.99 15.15 -2.02
N VAL A 108 5.88 14.19 -1.79
CA VAL A 108 5.59 12.76 -1.91
C VAL A 108 5.88 12.10 -0.58
N LEU A 109 4.83 11.61 0.10
CA LEU A 109 4.97 10.71 1.25
C LEU A 109 5.40 9.33 0.72
N GLU A 110 6.37 8.73 1.39
CA GLU A 110 6.82 7.36 1.17
C GLU A 110 6.57 6.58 2.46
N ILE A 111 5.83 5.48 2.36
CA ILE A 111 5.48 4.66 3.52
C ILE A 111 5.55 3.18 3.18
N MET A 112 6.17 2.43 4.08
CA MET A 112 6.24 0.97 4.05
C MET A 112 6.37 0.46 5.48
N GLU A 113 5.87 -0.74 5.71
CA GLU A 113 6.24 -1.59 6.84
C GLU A 113 7.04 -2.77 6.27
N GLU A 114 8.33 -2.85 6.60
CA GLU A 114 9.26 -3.82 5.98
C GLU A 114 9.18 -5.19 6.66
N THR A 115 9.04 -5.19 7.99
CA THR A 115 8.68 -6.37 8.77
C THR A 115 7.68 -5.94 9.84
N ASP A 116 6.91 -6.87 10.40
CA ASP A 116 5.92 -6.56 11.46
C ASP A 116 6.53 -5.68 12.58
N GLY A 117 6.07 -4.42 12.66
CA GLY A 117 6.55 -3.40 13.59
C GLY A 117 7.80 -2.60 13.16
N GLU A 118 8.37 -2.84 11.98
CA GLU A 118 9.45 -2.04 11.38
C GLU A 118 8.87 -1.09 10.32
N HIS A 119 8.63 0.16 10.71
CA HIS A 119 8.07 1.18 9.82
C HIS A 119 9.16 2.04 9.20
N ARG A 120 9.06 2.26 7.89
CA ARG A 120 9.85 3.24 7.15
C ARG A 120 8.92 4.30 6.58
N ILE A 121 9.09 5.53 7.06
CA ILE A 121 8.25 6.65 6.68
C ILE A 121 9.14 7.84 6.35
N SER A 122 9.05 8.34 5.11
CA SER A 122 9.77 9.54 4.68
C SER A 122 8.97 10.38 3.70
N MET A 123 9.58 11.48 3.27
CA MET A 123 8.98 12.38 2.31
C MET A 123 10.07 12.93 1.39
N ASN A 124 9.80 12.93 0.09
CA ASN A 124 10.68 13.42 -0.96
C ASN A 124 12.08 12.77 -1.02
N ARG A 125 12.18 11.48 -0.67
CA ARG A 125 13.38 10.66 -0.81
C ARG A 125 13.34 9.74 -2.02
N ILE A 126 12.16 9.25 -2.39
CA ILE A 126 11.97 8.39 -3.56
C ILE A 126 11.43 9.25 -4.71
N PRO A 127 12.11 9.29 -5.87
CA PRO A 127 11.60 10.01 -7.03
C PRO A 127 10.32 9.35 -7.54
N TRP A 128 9.34 10.13 -8.01
CA TRP A 128 8.05 9.57 -8.43
C TRP A 128 8.15 8.57 -9.59
N ASP A 129 9.10 8.79 -10.50
CA ASP A 129 9.36 7.95 -11.67
C ASP A 129 10.23 6.71 -11.34
N ILE A 130 10.47 6.43 -10.05
CA ILE A 130 11.15 5.22 -9.60
C ILE A 130 10.52 3.98 -10.23
N LYS A 131 11.35 3.03 -10.67
CA LYS A 131 10.93 1.71 -11.13
C LYS A 131 10.97 0.72 -9.97
N ALA A 132 10.15 -0.32 -10.06
CA ALA A 132 10.24 -1.44 -9.13
C ALA A 132 11.68 -1.96 -9.02
N GLY A 133 12.07 -2.37 -7.82
CA GLY A 133 13.34 -3.02 -7.53
C GLY A 133 13.33 -4.46 -8.02
N THR A 134 12.33 -5.22 -7.59
CA THR A 134 12.19 -6.66 -7.84
C THR A 134 10.98 -6.96 -8.72
N ASN A 135 9.77 -6.79 -8.18
CA ASN A 135 8.53 -7.24 -8.80
C ASN A 135 7.79 -6.05 -9.41
N LEU A 136 7.47 -6.12 -10.70
CA LEU A 136 6.79 -5.03 -11.39
C LEU A 136 5.36 -4.84 -10.84
N PRO A 137 4.87 -3.59 -10.76
CA PRO A 137 3.48 -3.34 -10.40
C PRO A 137 2.54 -3.95 -11.44
N ASN A 138 1.48 -4.61 -10.98
CA ASN A 138 0.39 -5.16 -11.78
C ASN A 138 -0.83 -4.22 -11.87
N ILE A 139 -0.86 -3.17 -11.05
CA ILE A 139 -1.97 -2.22 -10.98
C ILE A 139 -1.52 -0.75 -10.99
N ASP A 140 -2.31 0.09 -11.64
CA ASP A 140 -2.29 1.55 -11.50
C ASP A 140 -3.02 1.95 -10.21
N ALA A 141 -2.23 2.32 -9.20
CA ALA A 141 -2.73 2.71 -7.89
C ALA A 141 -3.64 3.95 -7.93
N SER A 142 -3.48 4.85 -8.90
CA SER A 142 -4.32 6.04 -9.02
C SER A 142 -5.71 5.73 -9.56
N ILE A 143 -5.86 4.63 -10.29
CA ILE A 143 -7.16 4.11 -10.68
C ILE A 143 -7.73 3.24 -9.56
N PHE A 144 -6.91 2.38 -8.95
CA PHE A 144 -7.34 1.44 -7.91
C PHE A 144 -7.83 2.14 -6.64
N PHE A 145 -7.08 3.14 -6.16
CA PHE A 145 -7.42 3.99 -5.01
C PHE A 145 -8.03 5.34 -5.42
N LYS A 146 -8.71 5.41 -6.58
CA LYS A 146 -9.24 6.67 -7.14
C LYS A 146 -10.10 7.50 -6.17
N ASP A 147 -10.79 6.83 -5.23
CA ASP A 147 -11.66 7.51 -4.27
C ASP A 147 -10.88 8.31 -3.22
N CYS A 148 -9.57 8.04 -3.07
CA CYS A 148 -8.64 8.82 -2.24
C CYS A 148 -8.17 10.10 -2.96
N ILE A 149 -8.20 10.14 -4.30
CA ILE A 149 -7.68 11.26 -5.07
C ILE A 149 -8.61 12.47 -4.92
N GLY A 150 -8.01 13.62 -4.64
CA GLY A 150 -8.71 14.88 -4.38
C GLY A 150 -9.19 15.04 -2.94
N ARG A 151 -9.01 14.01 -2.10
CA ARG A 151 -9.37 14.05 -0.67
C ARG A 151 -8.26 14.66 0.16
N THR A 152 -8.66 15.34 1.23
CA THR A 152 -7.73 15.90 2.23
C THR A 152 -7.56 14.92 3.38
N ILE A 153 -6.32 14.71 3.82
CA ILE A 153 -6.04 13.98 5.06
C ILE A 153 -6.55 14.84 6.23
N LYS A 154 -7.56 14.35 6.93
CA LYS A 154 -8.16 15.03 8.08
C LYS A 154 -7.42 14.72 9.38
N THR A 155 -7.07 13.45 9.60
CA THR A 155 -6.32 13.02 10.80
C THR A 155 -5.36 11.89 10.47
N VAL A 156 -4.26 11.82 11.22
CA VAL A 156 -3.34 10.68 11.20
C VAL A 156 -3.46 9.87 12.48
N GLU A 157 -4.06 8.70 12.37
CA GLU A 157 -4.31 7.80 13.49
C GLU A 157 -3.16 6.79 13.64
N LEU A 158 -2.71 6.57 14.86
CA LEU A 158 -1.73 5.52 15.19
C LEU A 158 -2.43 4.58 16.16
N HIS A 159 -2.62 3.34 15.74
CA HIS A 159 -3.29 2.33 16.55
C HIS A 159 -2.24 1.38 17.09
N THR A 160 -2.19 1.26 18.42
CA THR A 160 -1.20 0.47 19.14
C THR A 160 -1.86 -0.72 19.81
N SER A 161 -1.09 -1.77 20.05
CA SER A 161 -1.51 -2.95 20.79
C SER A 161 -0.39 -3.35 21.77
N ASP A 162 -0.76 -4.00 22.87
CA ASP A 162 0.20 -4.50 23.85
C ASP A 162 1.06 -5.61 23.23
N LEU A 163 2.35 -5.66 23.55
CA LEU A 163 3.23 -6.70 22.99
C LEU A 163 2.78 -8.13 23.33
N SER A 164 2.02 -8.32 24.41
CA SER A 164 1.44 -9.63 24.76
C SER A 164 0.36 -10.11 23.79
N GLU A 165 -0.19 -9.20 22.98
CA GLU A 165 -1.17 -9.52 21.93
C GLU A 165 -0.51 -9.79 20.57
N ARG A 166 0.83 -9.66 20.49
CA ARG A 166 1.58 -9.96 19.27
C ARG A 166 1.69 -11.48 19.12
N GLU A 167 1.35 -11.99 17.95
CA GLU A 167 1.54 -13.41 17.64
C GLU A 167 3.04 -13.73 17.50
N ASP A 168 3.49 -14.88 18.01
CA ASP A 168 4.91 -15.25 18.11
C ASP A 168 5.63 -15.50 16.77
N TYR A 169 4.94 -15.38 15.64
CA TYR A 169 5.48 -15.63 14.30
C TYR A 169 6.44 -14.55 13.78
N PHE A 170 6.55 -13.41 14.48
CA PHE A 170 7.20 -12.21 13.96
C PHE A 170 8.48 -11.84 14.74
N GLN A 171 9.65 -11.94 14.11
CA GLN A 171 10.94 -11.43 14.60
C GLN A 171 11.78 -10.90 13.43
N PRO A 172 12.65 -9.88 13.64
CA PRO A 172 13.41 -9.64 14.86
C PRO A 172 12.82 -8.52 15.72
N TRP A 173 12.26 -8.93 16.87
CA TRP A 173 12.20 -8.07 18.04
C TRP A 173 13.60 -7.49 18.28
N ASN A 174 13.71 -6.18 18.53
CA ASN A 174 14.91 -5.62 19.12
C ASN A 174 14.84 -5.84 20.65
N PRO A 175 15.56 -6.82 21.23
CA PRO A 175 15.58 -7.07 22.66
C PRO A 175 15.85 -5.87 23.55
N GLU A 176 16.53 -4.86 23.00
CA GLU A 176 16.93 -3.66 23.73
C GLU A 176 15.84 -2.60 23.74
N ALA A 177 14.87 -2.69 22.83
CA ALA A 177 13.69 -1.85 22.83
C ALA A 177 12.77 -2.30 23.98
N LYS A 178 13.02 -1.77 25.18
CA LYS A 178 12.17 -1.91 26.38
C LYS A 178 10.79 -1.26 26.18
N GLN A 179 10.04 -1.72 25.19
CA GLN A 179 8.72 -1.23 24.85
C GLN A 179 7.68 -2.19 25.43
N SER A 180 6.50 -1.67 25.78
CA SER A 180 5.36 -2.47 26.25
C SER A 180 4.29 -2.65 25.18
N SER A 181 4.36 -1.88 24.09
CA SER A 181 3.40 -1.87 22.99
C SER A 181 4.11 -1.70 21.65
N PHE A 182 3.39 -2.06 20.58
CA PHE A 182 3.81 -1.88 19.19
C PHE A 182 2.72 -1.15 18.40
N VAL A 183 3.06 -0.64 17.22
CA VAL A 183 2.09 -0.05 16.30
C VAL A 183 1.49 -1.18 15.48
N LYS A 184 0.17 -1.35 15.60
CA LYS A 184 -0.57 -2.36 14.84
C LYS A 184 -0.90 -1.87 13.43
N TYR A 185 -1.25 -0.59 13.31
CA TYR A 185 -1.46 0.07 12.01
C TYR A 185 -1.50 1.58 12.12
N ILE A 186 -1.29 2.24 10.98
CA ILE A 186 -1.44 3.69 10.78
C ILE A 186 -2.65 3.91 9.88
N VAL A 187 -3.49 4.91 10.19
CA VAL A 187 -4.57 5.34 9.27
C VAL A 187 -4.39 6.78 8.87
N LEU A 188 -4.36 7.03 7.56
CA LEU A 188 -4.57 8.36 6.98
C LEU A 188 -6.08 8.53 6.75
N ARG A 189 -6.76 9.17 7.70
CA ARG A 189 -8.21 9.40 7.63
C ARG A 189 -8.50 10.59 6.74
N LEU A 190 -9.40 10.43 5.78
CA LEU A 190 -9.79 11.43 4.80
C LEU A 190 -10.96 12.30 5.29
N ASP A 191 -11.20 13.41 4.61
CA ASP A 191 -12.24 14.39 4.95
C ASP A 191 -13.68 13.85 4.89
N ASP A 192 -13.92 12.81 4.10
CA ASP A 192 -15.20 12.09 3.99
C ASP A 192 -15.35 10.92 4.98
N GLY A 193 -14.33 10.68 5.81
CA GLY A 193 -14.33 9.62 6.83
C GLY A 193 -13.77 8.27 6.37
N TYR A 194 -13.52 8.08 5.08
CA TYR A 194 -12.76 6.92 4.59
C TYR A 194 -11.29 7.04 4.96
N GLY A 195 -10.49 5.99 4.81
CA GLY A 195 -9.07 6.04 5.15
C GLY A 195 -8.21 5.07 4.38
N LEU A 196 -6.91 5.38 4.30
CA LEU A 196 -5.85 4.45 3.92
C LEU A 196 -5.21 3.91 5.19
N ARG A 197 -5.31 2.60 5.42
CA ARG A 197 -4.71 1.91 6.56
C ARG A 197 -3.48 1.14 6.13
N PHE A 198 -2.38 1.33 6.86
CA PHE A 198 -1.10 0.66 6.65
C PHE A 198 -0.83 -0.26 7.84
N SER A 199 -0.62 -1.54 7.58
CA SER A 199 -0.29 -2.55 8.60
C SER A 199 0.72 -3.55 8.06
N GLY A 200 1.57 -4.11 8.92
CA GLY A 200 2.52 -5.15 8.55
C GLY A 200 1.90 -6.54 8.55
N TRP A 201 2.39 -7.37 7.65
CA TRP A 201 2.19 -8.81 7.69
C TRP A 201 3.44 -9.50 7.14
N LEU A 202 4.17 -10.18 8.04
CA LEU A 202 5.45 -10.82 7.75
C LEU A 202 6.47 -9.79 7.24
N ASP A 203 6.92 -9.92 5.99
CA ASP A 203 7.81 -9.04 5.25
C ASP A 203 7.07 -8.15 4.23
N PHE A 204 5.73 -8.05 4.36
CA PHE A 204 4.87 -7.22 3.52
C PHE A 204 4.20 -6.09 4.29
N CYS A 205 3.88 -5.03 3.57
CA CYS A 205 2.97 -3.99 4.00
C CYS A 205 1.60 -4.21 3.34
N ILE A 206 0.54 -4.18 4.15
CA ILE A 206 -0.84 -4.19 3.69
C ILE A 206 -1.38 -2.76 3.72
N VAL A 207 -1.90 -2.32 2.58
CA VAL A 207 -2.56 -1.04 2.40
C VAL A 207 -4.04 -1.26 2.10
N ASP A 208 -4.90 -0.93 3.05
CA ASP A 208 -6.35 -1.07 2.90
C ASP A 208 -7.03 0.27 2.68
N TYR A 209 -8.00 0.30 1.78
CA TYR A 209 -9.01 1.36 1.75
C TYR A 209 -10.19 0.97 2.64
N ILE A 210 -10.42 1.75 3.69
CA ILE A 210 -11.41 1.46 4.73
C ILE A 210 -12.50 2.54 4.82
N ASP A 211 -13.71 2.13 5.22
CA ASP A 211 -14.83 3.03 5.48
C ASP A 211 -14.74 3.73 6.85
N CYS A 212 -15.74 4.54 7.18
CA CYS A 212 -15.84 5.25 8.45
C CYS A 212 -16.05 4.35 9.67
N SER A 213 -16.38 3.07 9.46
CA SER A 213 -16.51 2.03 10.49
C SER A 213 -15.29 1.10 10.53
N ASN A 214 -14.22 1.44 9.82
CA ASN A 214 -13.00 0.64 9.66
C ASN A 214 -13.19 -0.71 8.96
N ASN A 215 -14.27 -0.88 8.18
CA ASN A 215 -14.43 -2.05 7.34
C ASN A 215 -13.70 -1.86 6.01
N TYR A 216 -13.22 -2.96 5.45
CA TYR A 216 -12.66 -2.97 4.10
C TYR A 216 -13.69 -2.55 3.06
N VAL A 217 -13.33 -1.58 2.22
CA VAL A 217 -14.12 -1.24 1.06
C VAL A 217 -13.95 -2.32 0.01
N LYS A 218 -15.07 -2.79 -0.54
CA LYS A 218 -15.10 -3.75 -1.65
C LYS A 218 -15.71 -3.10 -2.88
N LYS A 219 -15.20 -3.47 -4.06
CA LYS A 219 -15.77 -3.12 -5.37
C LYS A 219 -15.87 -4.38 -6.21
N THR A 220 -16.72 -4.37 -7.23
CA THR A 220 -16.76 -5.50 -8.18
C THR A 220 -15.45 -5.61 -8.96
N PHE A 221 -15.08 -6.80 -9.42
CA PHE A 221 -13.92 -6.97 -10.30
C PHE A 221 -14.01 -6.04 -11.53
N LYS A 222 -15.20 -5.89 -12.10
CA LYS A 222 -15.49 -4.95 -13.19
C LYS A 222 -15.08 -3.51 -12.90
N GLU A 223 -15.28 -3.03 -11.67
CA GLU A 223 -14.93 -1.67 -11.27
C GLU A 223 -13.43 -1.47 -11.06
N VAL A 224 -12.70 -2.53 -10.70
CA VAL A 224 -11.25 -2.48 -10.46
C VAL A 224 -10.43 -2.89 -11.69
N ALA A 225 -11.02 -3.65 -12.62
CA ALA A 225 -10.37 -4.14 -13.84
C ALA A 225 -9.63 -3.06 -14.63
N PRO A 226 -10.14 -1.81 -14.78
CA PRO A 226 -9.42 -0.76 -15.49
C PRO A 226 -8.10 -0.33 -14.85
N ALA A 227 -7.81 -0.75 -13.61
CA ALA A 227 -6.54 -0.47 -12.95
C ALA A 227 -5.42 -1.44 -13.34
N PHE A 228 -5.72 -2.60 -13.94
CA PHE A 228 -4.68 -3.57 -14.29
C PHE A 228 -3.89 -3.10 -15.51
N TYR A 229 -2.55 -3.18 -15.43
CA TYR A 229 -1.69 -2.83 -16.57
C TYR A 229 -1.84 -3.81 -17.73
N ASP A 230 -1.95 -5.10 -17.44
CA ASP A 230 -1.99 -6.20 -18.41
C ASP A 230 -3.27 -7.04 -18.24
N LEU A 231 -4.44 -6.38 -18.19
CA LEU A 231 -5.73 -7.03 -17.93
C LEU A 231 -6.06 -8.15 -18.93
N ASP A 232 -5.83 -7.90 -20.22
CA ASP A 232 -6.19 -8.85 -21.28
C ASP A 232 -5.35 -10.14 -21.15
N GLU A 233 -4.03 -10.01 -20.93
CA GLU A 233 -3.12 -11.14 -20.70
C GLU A 233 -3.52 -11.91 -19.44
N LEU A 234 -3.84 -11.21 -18.35
CA LEU A 234 -4.33 -11.83 -17.12
C LEU A 234 -5.63 -12.65 -17.35
N ILE A 235 -6.59 -12.11 -18.11
CA ILE A 235 -7.84 -12.82 -18.42
C ILE A 235 -7.56 -14.03 -19.32
N GLU A 236 -6.67 -13.90 -20.31
CA GLU A 236 -6.24 -15.02 -21.17
C GLU A 236 -5.57 -16.13 -20.35
N ASP A 237 -4.68 -15.79 -19.43
CA ASP A 237 -4.02 -16.74 -18.52
C ASP A 237 -5.01 -17.43 -17.58
N LEU A 238 -6.03 -16.71 -17.09
CA LEU A 238 -7.06 -17.27 -16.22
C LEU A 238 -7.94 -18.29 -16.94
N LEU A 239 -8.11 -18.13 -18.26
CA LEU A 239 -8.99 -18.98 -19.08
C LEU A 239 -8.24 -20.07 -19.87
N SER A 240 -6.91 -20.06 -19.87
CA SER A 240 -6.09 -20.95 -20.71
C SER A 240 -5.45 -22.14 -19.99
N ASN A 241 -5.46 -22.17 -18.64
CA ASN A 241 -4.88 -23.28 -17.88
C ASN A 241 -5.90 -24.42 -17.66
N GLU A 242 -5.79 -25.46 -18.49
CA GLU A 242 -6.22 -26.86 -18.24
C GLU A 242 -5.07 -27.71 -17.65
#